data_AF-A0A3E2VKT9-F1
#
_entry.id   AF-A0A3E2VKT9-F1
#
_cell.length_a   1.000
_cell.length_b   1.000
_cell.length_c   1.000
_cell.angle_alpha   90.00
_cell.angle_beta   90.00
_cell.angle_gamma   90.00
#
_symmetry.space_group_name_H-M   'P 1'
#
loop_
_entity.id
_entity.type
_entity.pdbx_description
1 polymer ?
#
loop_
_entity_poly.entity_id
_entity_poly.type
_entity_poly.pdbx_seq_one_letter_code
_entity_poly.pdbx_strand_id
1 'polypeptide(L)'
;MAYLSFPDFMEKKRYRFQSRLWEGDPMYRSKIWKAHRQEYAKVCRFGKYANDRKLLDEEVMQYERRILEVRRSSGLLSEQEFMQLQDELLQQFPQW
;
A
#
# COMPACT_ATOMS: atom_id res chain seq x y z
N MET A 1 -19.27 2.69 10.39
CA MET A 1 -17.80 2.63 10.29
C MET A 1 -17.37 3.55 9.16
N ALA A 2 -16.46 4.49 9.43
CA ALA A 2 -15.89 5.33 8.37
C ALA A 2 -14.77 4.57 7.65
N TYR A 3 -14.61 4.82 6.35
CA TYR A 3 -13.46 4.34 5.59
C TYR A 3 -12.16 4.91 6.18
N LEU A 4 -11.11 4.08 6.29
CA LEU A 4 -9.76 4.52 6.61
C LEU A 4 -8.93 4.43 5.33
N SER A 5 -8.36 5.57 4.93
CA SER A 5 -7.37 5.62 3.85
C SER A 5 -6.22 4.66 4.15
N PHE A 6 -5.49 4.16 3.15
CA PHE A 6 -4.34 3.29 3.39
C PHE A 6 -3.32 3.90 4.38
N PRO A 7 -2.95 5.20 4.29
CA PRO A 7 -2.13 5.86 5.31
C PRO A 7 -2.75 5.84 6.72
N ASP A 8 -4.03 6.20 6.85
CA ASP A 8 -4.73 6.18 8.14
C ASP A 8 -4.84 4.76 8.72
N PHE A 9 -5.02 3.76 7.86
CA PHE A 9 -5.02 2.35 8.23
C PHE A 9 -3.64 1.95 8.77
N MET A 10 -2.57 2.38 8.10
CA MET A 10 -1.20 2.16 8.54
C MET A 10 -0.88 2.88 9.85
N GLU A 11 -1.52 4.00 10.17
CA GLU A 11 -1.32 4.71 11.45
C GLU A 11 -2.18 4.13 12.58
N LYS A 12 -3.48 3.90 12.34
CA LYS A 12 -4.47 3.56 13.38
C LYS A 12 -4.59 2.07 13.67
N LYS A 13 -4.35 1.20 12.68
CA LYS A 13 -4.58 -0.26 12.77
C LYS A 13 -3.27 -1.05 12.74
N ARG A 14 -2.15 -0.36 12.97
CA ARG A 14 -0.75 -0.81 12.92
C ARG A 14 -0.38 -1.88 13.94
N TYR A 15 -1.21 -2.90 14.17
CA TYR A 15 -0.81 -4.05 14.97
C TYR A 15 0.37 -4.74 14.27
N ARG A 16 1.57 -4.47 14.77
CA ARG A 16 2.86 -5.06 14.39
C ARG A 16 3.38 -4.70 12.99
N PHE A 17 3.28 -3.44 12.53
CA PHE A 17 4.07 -3.02 11.36
C PHE A 17 5.57 -3.12 11.63
N GLN A 18 6.27 -3.90 10.83
CA GLN A 18 7.72 -4.07 10.91
C GLN A 18 8.34 -3.55 9.62
N SER A 19 9.06 -2.42 9.67
CA SER A 19 9.68 -1.81 8.49
C SER A 19 10.64 -2.74 7.77
N ARG A 20 11.41 -3.55 8.52
CA ARG A 20 12.32 -4.55 7.96
C ARG A 20 11.60 -5.63 7.15
N LEU A 21 10.44 -6.10 7.61
CA LEU A 21 9.63 -7.07 6.87
C LEU A 21 8.90 -6.40 5.70
N TRP A 22 8.49 -5.15 5.85
CA TRP A 22 7.96 -4.37 4.74
C TRP A 22 8.98 -4.27 3.61
N GLU A 23 10.26 -4.09 3.93
CA GLU A 23 11.33 -3.99 2.93
C GLU A 23 11.71 -5.33 2.33
N GLY A 24 11.93 -6.36 3.15
CA GLY A 24 12.49 -7.63 2.70
C GLY A 24 11.49 -8.71 2.33
N ASP A 25 10.21 -8.58 2.69
CA ASP A 25 9.22 -9.65 2.56
C ASP A 25 7.97 -9.21 1.75
N PRO A 26 7.91 -9.58 0.45
CA PRO A 26 6.74 -9.34 -0.40
C PRO A 26 5.44 -9.96 0.15
N MET A 27 5.54 -11.08 0.88
CA MET A 27 4.39 -11.76 1.49
C MET A 27 3.84 -10.94 2.65
N TYR A 28 4.71 -10.29 3.41
CA TYR A 28 4.34 -9.38 4.48
C TYR A 28 3.58 -8.15 3.94
N ARG A 29 4.07 -7.52 2.86
CA ARG A 29 3.33 -6.43 2.17
C ARG A 29 1.95 -6.89 1.72
N SER A 30 1.89 -8.04 1.04
CA SER A 30 0.65 -8.65 0.56
C SER A 30 -0.37 -8.90 1.68
N LYS A 31 0.10 -9.31 2.87
CA LYS A 31 -0.74 -9.53 4.06
C LYS A 31 -1.37 -8.24 4.57
N ILE A 32 -0.60 -7.15 4.62
CA ILE A 32 -1.10 -5.84 5.03
C ILE A 32 -2.11 -5.30 4.02
N TRP A 33 -1.84 -5.41 2.72
CA TRP A 33 -2.79 -5.04 1.67
C TRP A 33 -4.08 -5.85 1.74
N LYS A 34 -3.98 -7.16 2.00
CA LYS A 34 -5.16 -8.01 2.20
C LYS A 34 -5.98 -7.56 3.41
N ALA A 35 -5.33 -7.18 4.51
CA ALA A 35 -6.02 -6.70 5.70
C ALA A 35 -6.75 -5.36 5.44
N HIS A 36 -6.12 -4.42 4.74
CA HIS A 36 -6.77 -3.16 4.34
C HIS A 36 -7.98 -3.40 3.42
N ARG A 37 -7.83 -4.26 2.40
CA ARG A 37 -8.93 -4.67 1.52
C ARG A 37 -10.09 -5.32 2.27
N GLN A 38 -9.81 -6.11 3.29
CA GLN A 38 -10.85 -6.71 4.13
C GLN A 38 -11.59 -5.67 4.98
N GLU A 39 -10.89 -4.69 5.54
CA GLU A 39 -11.53 -3.59 6.28
C GLU A 39 -12.38 -2.72 5.34
N TYR A 40 -11.89 -2.43 4.13
CA TYR A 40 -12.68 -1.74 3.11
C TYR A 40 -13.94 -2.53 2.75
N ALA A 41 -13.83 -3.83 2.47
CA ALA A 41 -14.97 -4.67 2.15
C ALA A 41 -16.03 -4.70 3.26
N LYS A 42 -15.62 -4.62 4.54
CA LYS A 42 -16.56 -4.46 5.66
C LYS A 42 -17.30 -3.12 5.57
N VAL A 43 -16.60 -2.02 5.28
CA VAL A 43 -17.20 -0.69 5.12
C VAL A 43 -18.14 -0.63 3.91
N CYS A 44 -17.78 -1.23 2.78
CA CYS A 44 -18.61 -1.31 1.56
C CYS A 44 -19.92 -2.05 1.77
N ARG A 45 -19.97 -3.05 2.67
CA ARG A 45 -21.22 -3.75 3.02
C ARG A 45 -22.28 -2.83 3.66
N PHE A 46 -21.88 -1.68 4.20
CA PHE A 46 -22.75 -0.77 4.95
C PHE A 46 -23.02 0.58 4.26
N GLY A 47 -22.57 0.83 3.01
CA GLY A 47 -22.83 2.11 2.34
C GLY A 47 -22.23 2.29 0.94
N LYS A 48 -22.47 3.50 0.36
CA LYS A 48 -22.18 4.00 -1.02
C LYS A 48 -20.78 3.76 -1.62
N TYR A 49 -19.83 3.18 -0.88
CA TYR A 49 -18.50 2.81 -1.38
C TYR A 49 -18.58 1.50 -2.16
N ALA A 50 -19.43 1.44 -3.19
CA ALA A 50 -19.67 0.25 -3.96
C ALA A 50 -18.38 -0.19 -4.66
N ASN A 51 -17.65 -1.11 -4.03
CA ASN A 51 -16.63 -1.96 -4.64
C ASN A 51 -15.59 -1.22 -5.49
N ASP A 52 -15.18 -0.01 -5.08
CA ASP A 52 -14.23 0.79 -5.86
C ASP A 52 -12.80 0.31 -5.61
N ARG A 53 -12.53 -0.88 -6.14
CA ARG A 53 -11.26 -1.59 -6.02
C ARG A 53 -10.10 -0.78 -6.60
N LYS A 54 -10.40 0.08 -7.59
CA LYS A 54 -9.44 1.03 -8.16
C LYS A 54 -8.96 2.04 -7.13
N LEU A 55 -9.88 2.64 -6.36
CA LEU A 55 -9.53 3.58 -5.29
C LEU A 55 -8.56 2.95 -4.27
N LEU A 56 -8.77 1.68 -3.92
CA LEU A 56 -7.88 0.97 -3.00
C LEU A 56 -6.49 0.74 -3.58
N ASP A 57 -6.43 0.27 -4.82
CA ASP A 57 -5.16 -0.01 -5.50
C ASP A 57 -4.40 1.31 -5.78
N GLU A 58 -5.11 2.41 -6.04
CA GLU A 58 -4.56 3.79 -6.10
C GLU A 58 -3.93 4.22 -4.77
N GLU A 59 -4.63 4.10 -3.65
CA GLU A 59 -4.11 4.53 -2.34
C GLU A 59 -2.88 3.72 -1.91
N VAL A 60 -2.89 2.40 -2.15
CA VAL A 60 -1.74 1.54 -1.86
C VAL A 60 -0.55 1.93 -2.72
N MET A 61 -0.77 2.16 -4.02
CA MET A 61 0.33 2.53 -4.91
C MET A 61 0.89 3.93 -4.60
N GLN A 62 0.04 4.91 -4.28
CA GLN A 62 0.50 6.23 -3.86
C GLN A 62 1.36 6.16 -2.60
N TYR A 63 0.97 5.31 -1.63
CA TYR A 63 1.74 5.11 -0.41
C TYR A 63 3.11 4.46 -0.69
N GLU A 64 3.16 3.39 -1.50
CA GLU A 64 4.41 2.73 -1.86
C GLU A 64 5.34 3.65 -2.67
N ARG A 65 4.80 4.42 -3.64
CA ARG A 65 5.57 5.43 -4.37
C ARG A 65 6.16 6.48 -3.44
N ARG A 66 5.37 6.98 -2.48
CA ARG A 66 5.84 7.97 -1.50
C ARG A 66 6.98 7.41 -0.64
N ILE A 67 6.93 6.13 -0.26
CA ILE A 67 8.03 5.47 0.45
C ILE A 67 9.28 5.39 -0.44
N LEU A 68 9.14 4.98 -1.70
CA LEU A 68 10.26 4.90 -2.65
C LEU A 68 10.89 6.29 -2.90
N GLU A 69 10.09 7.34 -3.04
CA GLU A 69 10.56 8.72 -3.19
C GLU A 69 11.30 9.22 -1.95
N VAL A 70 10.78 8.96 -0.75
CA VAL A 70 11.46 9.28 0.50
C VAL A 70 12.80 8.55 0.58
N ARG A 71 12.85 7.28 0.19
CA ARG A 71 14.10 6.50 0.14
C ARG A 71 15.10 7.06 -0.86
N ARG A 72 14.68 7.39 -2.09
CA ARG A 72 15.53 8.05 -3.09
C ARG A 72 16.09 9.36 -2.57
N SER A 73 15.24 10.23 -2.00
CA SER A 73 15.65 11.53 -1.47
C SER A 73 16.57 11.43 -0.25
N SER A 74 16.45 10.35 0.54
CA SER A 74 17.36 10.05 1.66
C SER A 74 18.68 9.38 1.25
N GLY A 75 18.88 9.07 -0.04
CA GLY A 75 20.06 8.36 -0.53
C GLY A 75 20.10 6.86 -0.18
N LEU A 76 18.99 6.29 0.29
CA LEU A 76 18.85 4.86 0.61
C LEU A 76 18.60 3.98 -0.62
N LEU A 77 18.28 4.58 -1.76
CA LEU A 77 18.10 3.89 -3.04
C LEU A 77 18.92 4.60 -4.11
N SER A 78 19.62 3.82 -4.92
CA SER A 78 20.17 4.29 -6.18
C SER A 78 19.04 4.53 -7.20
N GLU A 79 19.34 5.33 -8.22
CA GLU A 79 18.37 5.62 -9.29
C GLU A 79 17.95 4.36 -10.06
N GLN A 80 18.86 3.38 -10.20
CA GLN A 80 18.55 2.07 -10.78
C GLN A 80 17.61 1.24 -9.89
N GLU A 81 17.87 1.15 -8.58
CA GLU A 81 16.99 0.41 -7.66
C GLU A 81 15.61 1.05 -7.55
N PHE A 82 15.54 2.39 -7.59
CA PHE A 82 14.28 3.12 -7.63
C PHE A 82 13.44 2.75 -8.86
N MET A 83 14.04 2.76 -10.05
CA MET A 83 13.34 2.41 -11.30
C MET A 83 12.87 0.95 -11.29
N GLN A 84 13.70 0.04 -10.78
CA GLN A 84 13.36 -1.39 -10.72
C GLN A 84 12.20 -1.65 -9.75
N LEU A 85 12.22 -1.05 -8.56
CA LEU A 85 11.13 -1.15 -7.58
C LEU A 85 9.84 -0.47 -8.07
N GLN A 86 9.96 0.59 -8.85
CA GLN A 86 8.82 1.26 -9.48
C GLN A 86 8.16 0.39 -10.56
N ASP A 87 8.97 -0.33 -11.35
CA ASP A 87 8.47 -1.27 -12.36
C ASP A 87 7.82 -2.50 -11.72
N GLU A 88 8.44 -3.06 -10.66
CA GLU A 88 7.83 -4.14 -9.86
C GLU A 88 6.49 -3.73 -9.25
N LEU A 89 6.38 -2.48 -8.79
CA LEU A 89 5.13 -1.94 -8.25
C LEU A 89 4.04 -1.85 -9.34
N LEU A 90 4.39 -1.42 -10.55
CA LEU A 90 3.47 -1.40 -11.69
C LEU A 90 3.02 -2.80 -12.11
N GLN A 91 3.92 -3.79 -12.10
CA GLN A 91 3.57 -5.19 -12.38
C GLN A 91 2.62 -5.79 -11.35
N GLN A 92 2.69 -5.35 -10.09
CA GLN A 92 1.80 -5.79 -9.03
C GLN A 92 0.40 -5.16 -9.10
N PHE A 93 0.27 -4.01 -9.78
CA PHE A 93 -1.00 -3.30 -10.01
C PHE A 93 -1.25 -3.07 -11.53
N PRO A 94 -1.46 -4.14 -12.33
CA PRO A 94 -1.52 -4.04 -13.79
C PRO A 94 -2.80 -3.37 -14.35
N GLN A 95 -3.73 -2.96 -13.48
CA GLN A 95 -4.99 -2.30 -13.88
C GLN A 95 -4.99 -0.78 -13.62
N TRP A 96 -3.80 -0.19 -13.44
CA TRP A 96 -3.60 1.25 -13.35
C TRP A 96 -3.32 1.89 -14.71
#